data_AF-A0A2A6E932-F1
#
_entry.id   AF-A0A2A6E932-F1
#
_cell.length_a   1.000
_cell.length_b   1.000
_cell.length_c   1.000
_cell.angle_alpha   90.00
_cell.angle_beta   90.00
_cell.angle_gamma   90.00
#
_symmetry.space_group_name_H-M   'P 1'
#
loop_
_entity.id
_entity.type
_entity.pdbx_description
1 polymer ?
#
loop_
_entity_poly.entity_id
_entity_poly.type
_entity_poly.pdbx_seq_one_letter_code
_entity_poly.pdbx_strand_id
1 'polypeptide(L)'
;MRKFYILSVVLCVSTSFFISCQQEIEIWDSATIDYSGRYVIKIINEKQEVIHHYDGKEVRIYNTSKNIENELWIDDVGKLLPLKSKFMLSGTPASFASSNQDFNQLTDNLHTIVAPPFDKSENKVPAPTKEGETISLDRPYLRATVIEGKIIPKVVKTKGGNTADSLYLKVKLFSGKATFKGVQKAKTEWKDPNVAEYEWVFENVSYDASKDETYVISGHSYTGFAEDQY
;
A
#
# COMPACT_ATOMS: atom_id res chain seq x y z
N MET A 1 -24.11 61.23 -32.46
CA MET A 1 -23.89 60.54 -31.16
C MET A 1 -24.44 59.10 -31.13
N ARG A 2 -25.63 58.80 -31.70
CA ARG A 2 -26.24 57.45 -31.72
C ARG A 2 -25.43 56.35 -32.46
N LYS A 3 -24.60 56.72 -33.45
CA LYS A 3 -23.78 55.76 -34.23
C LYS A 3 -22.51 55.28 -33.51
N PHE A 4 -21.94 56.06 -32.59
CA PHE A 4 -20.76 55.67 -31.80
C PHE A 4 -21.12 54.71 -30.65
N TYR A 5 -22.32 54.86 -30.08
CA TYR A 5 -22.83 53.93 -29.06
C TYR A 5 -23.00 52.51 -29.61
N ILE A 6 -23.51 52.36 -30.84
CA ILE A 6 -23.72 51.04 -31.46
C ILE A 6 -22.37 50.33 -31.69
N LEU A 7 -21.33 51.07 -32.07
CA LEU A 7 -19.98 50.49 -32.28
C LEU A 7 -19.35 50.03 -30.95
N SER A 8 -19.55 50.78 -29.86
CA SER A 8 -19.04 50.41 -28.53
C SER A 8 -19.76 49.19 -27.92
N VAL A 9 -21.06 49.05 -28.17
CA VAL A 9 -21.86 47.92 -27.67
C VAL A 9 -21.51 46.64 -28.45
N VAL A 10 -21.29 46.72 -29.76
CA VAL A 10 -20.89 45.56 -30.58
C VAL A 10 -19.48 45.06 -30.21
N LEU A 11 -18.56 45.95 -29.83
CA LEU A 11 -17.19 45.58 -29.42
C LEU A 11 -17.13 44.97 -28.00
N CYS A 12 -17.99 45.38 -27.08
CA CYS A 12 -18.13 44.76 -25.75
C CYS A 12 -18.85 43.40 -25.81
N VAL A 13 -19.81 43.24 -26.72
CA VAL A 13 -20.53 41.96 -26.88
C VAL A 13 -19.64 40.91 -27.56
N SER A 14 -18.75 41.29 -28.48
CA SER A 14 -17.84 40.35 -29.15
C SER A 14 -16.68 39.84 -28.28
N THR A 15 -16.27 40.59 -27.26
CA THR A 15 -15.24 40.17 -26.29
C THR A 15 -15.77 39.27 -25.18
N SER A 16 -17.10 39.20 -25.02
CA SER A 16 -17.77 38.37 -24.00
C SER A 16 -17.94 36.90 -24.41
N PHE A 17 -17.67 36.55 -25.68
CA PHE A 17 -17.81 35.18 -26.20
C PHE A 17 -16.52 34.34 -26.18
N PHE A 18 -15.39 34.89 -25.70
CA PHE A 18 -14.11 34.16 -25.62
C PHE A 18 -13.76 33.68 -24.21
N ILE A 19 -14.65 33.82 -23.22
CA ILE A 19 -14.57 33.03 -21.99
C ILE A 19 -15.12 31.64 -22.32
N SER A 20 -14.39 30.91 -23.18
CA SER A 20 -14.44 29.47 -23.12
C SER A 20 -13.90 29.13 -21.74
N CYS A 21 -14.79 28.97 -20.76
CA CYS A 21 -14.51 28.11 -19.63
C CYS A 21 -14.08 26.78 -20.24
N GLN A 22 -12.78 26.56 -20.39
CA GLN A 22 -12.26 25.22 -20.25
C GLN A 22 -12.71 24.83 -18.84
N GLN A 23 -13.89 24.21 -18.73
CA GLN A 23 -14.10 23.27 -17.65
C GLN A 23 -12.92 22.34 -17.78
N GLU A 24 -11.96 22.44 -16.85
CA GLU A 24 -11.04 21.35 -16.62
C GLU A 24 -11.94 20.13 -16.55
N ILE A 25 -11.75 19.21 -17.51
CA ILE A 25 -12.47 17.96 -17.51
C ILE A 25 -12.14 17.37 -16.15
N GLU A 26 -13.15 17.25 -15.29
CA GLU A 26 -13.00 16.59 -14.01
C GLU A 26 -12.52 15.19 -14.34
N ILE A 27 -11.24 14.93 -14.12
CA ILE A 27 -10.69 13.60 -14.25
C ILE A 27 -11.27 12.86 -13.06
N TRP A 28 -12.07 11.82 -13.32
CA TRP A 28 -12.66 10.96 -12.29
C TRP A 28 -11.54 10.14 -11.65
N ASP A 29 -10.73 10.82 -10.85
CA ASP A 29 -9.56 10.24 -10.20
C ASP A 29 -9.95 9.54 -8.90
N SER A 30 -9.06 8.67 -8.43
CA SER A 30 -9.22 8.06 -7.14
C SER A 30 -9.11 9.10 -6.02
N ALA A 31 -9.80 8.87 -4.91
CA ALA A 31 -9.78 9.74 -3.72
C ALA A 31 -8.39 9.83 -3.05
N THR A 32 -7.40 9.08 -3.52
CA THR A 32 -6.03 9.05 -2.99
C THR A 32 -4.99 9.26 -4.09
N ILE A 33 -5.35 9.89 -5.22
CA ILE A 33 -4.48 10.01 -6.40
C ILE A 33 -3.13 10.66 -6.05
N ASP A 34 -3.13 11.68 -5.19
CA ASP A 34 -1.91 12.39 -4.81
C ASP A 34 -0.92 11.56 -3.98
N TYR A 35 -1.38 10.45 -3.40
CA TYR A 35 -0.53 9.46 -2.73
C TYR A 35 -0.13 8.31 -3.65
N SER A 36 -0.92 8.08 -4.70
CA SER A 36 -0.89 6.83 -5.45
C SER A 36 0.26 6.82 -6.46
N GLY A 37 0.93 5.68 -6.57
CA GLY A 37 2.06 5.55 -7.46
C GLY A 37 2.80 4.23 -7.30
N ARG A 38 3.70 3.99 -8.25
CA ARG A 38 4.74 2.96 -8.16
C ARG A 38 6.05 3.68 -7.86
N TYR A 39 6.76 3.22 -6.85
CA TYR A 39 8.01 3.85 -6.41
C TYR A 39 9.12 2.83 -6.42
N VAL A 40 10.24 3.16 -7.07
CA VAL A 40 11.48 2.38 -6.97
C VAL A 40 12.16 2.76 -5.66
N ILE A 41 12.52 1.78 -4.84
CA ILE A 41 12.85 2.01 -3.43
C ILE A 41 14.23 1.49 -3.01
N LYS A 42 14.75 2.12 -1.96
CA LYS A 42 15.81 1.63 -1.07
C LYS A 42 15.23 1.54 0.35
N ILE A 43 15.82 0.69 1.18
CA ILE A 43 15.38 0.47 2.57
C ILE A 43 16.54 0.75 3.52
N ILE A 44 16.25 1.52 4.56
CA ILE A 44 17.18 1.94 5.60
C ILE A 44 16.61 1.47 6.95
N ASN A 45 17.44 0.86 7.79
CA ASN A 45 17.05 0.42 9.14
C ASN A 45 17.14 1.57 10.17
N GLU A 46 16.76 1.30 11.43
CA GLU A 46 16.84 2.29 12.52
C GLU A 46 18.25 2.81 12.81
N LYS A 47 19.28 2.01 12.49
CA LYS A 47 20.70 2.38 12.66
C LYS A 47 21.22 3.26 11.52
N GLN A 48 20.34 3.69 10.61
CA GLN A 48 20.67 4.45 9.41
C GLN A 48 21.54 3.69 8.40
N GLU A 49 21.56 2.36 8.48
CA GLU A 49 22.26 1.50 7.53
C GLU A 49 21.32 1.19 6.36
N VAL A 50 21.84 1.31 5.14
CA VAL A 50 21.12 0.90 3.94
C VAL A 50 21.15 -0.63 3.88
N ILE A 51 20.01 -1.26 4.11
CA ILE A 51 19.87 -2.73 4.03
C ILE A 51 19.43 -3.19 2.65
N HIS A 52 18.89 -2.28 1.84
CA HIS A 52 18.51 -2.54 0.47
C HIS A 52 18.77 -1.32 -0.41
N HIS A 53 19.53 -1.49 -1.49
CA HIS A 53 19.80 -0.44 -2.48
C HIS A 53 18.83 -0.53 -3.66
N TYR A 54 18.79 0.51 -4.50
CA TYR A 54 17.98 0.48 -5.72
C TYR A 54 18.42 -0.64 -6.67
N ASP A 55 17.53 -1.60 -6.89
CA ASP A 55 17.70 -2.79 -7.73
C ASP A 55 16.42 -3.10 -8.55
N GLY A 56 15.54 -2.10 -8.69
CA GLY A 56 14.29 -2.22 -9.46
C GLY A 56 13.13 -2.80 -8.66
N LYS A 57 13.30 -3.03 -7.35
CA LYS A 57 12.19 -3.36 -6.45
C LYS A 57 11.34 -2.13 -6.17
N GLU A 58 10.05 -2.38 -6.00
CA GLU A 58 9.05 -1.33 -5.94
C GLU A 58 8.17 -1.46 -4.71
N VAL A 59 7.71 -0.31 -4.21
CA VAL A 59 6.51 -0.22 -3.37
C VAL A 59 5.41 0.47 -4.17
N ARG A 60 4.19 -0.02 -4.01
CA ARG A 60 2.99 0.48 -4.66
C ARG A 60 2.08 1.08 -3.62
N ILE A 61 1.63 2.30 -3.89
CA ILE A 61 0.61 3.00 -3.12
C ILE A 61 -0.60 3.17 -4.04
N TYR A 62 -1.78 2.71 -3.61
CA TYR A 62 -2.99 2.77 -4.45
C TYR A 62 -4.26 2.81 -3.62
N ASN A 63 -5.32 3.37 -4.19
CA ASN A 63 -6.63 3.49 -3.54
C ASN A 63 -7.24 2.12 -3.20
N THR A 64 -8.11 2.09 -2.19
CA THR A 64 -8.95 0.92 -1.95
C THR A 64 -10.12 0.88 -2.90
N SER A 65 -10.74 -0.30 -3.06
CA SER A 65 -11.94 -0.47 -3.88
C SER A 65 -13.15 0.35 -3.40
N LYS A 66 -13.15 0.77 -2.13
CA LYS A 66 -14.18 1.67 -1.58
C LYS A 66 -13.97 3.13 -1.99
N ASN A 67 -12.76 3.48 -2.47
CA ASN A 67 -12.38 4.83 -2.90
C ASN A 67 -12.65 5.91 -1.85
N ILE A 68 -12.20 5.66 -0.61
CA ILE A 68 -12.35 6.60 0.51
C ILE A 68 -11.08 7.47 0.58
N GLU A 69 -11.24 8.77 0.82
CA GLU A 69 -10.12 9.69 1.03
C GLU A 69 -9.19 9.17 2.14
N ASN A 70 -7.89 9.27 1.90
CA ASN A 70 -6.82 8.82 2.81
C ASN A 70 -6.87 7.32 3.19
N GLU A 71 -7.78 6.51 2.63
CA GLU A 71 -7.75 5.05 2.75
C GLU A 71 -7.03 4.45 1.55
N LEU A 72 -5.86 3.85 1.77
CA LEU A 72 -5.04 3.30 0.69
C LEU A 72 -4.33 2.01 1.08
N TRP A 73 -3.85 1.28 0.07
CA TRP A 73 -2.96 0.15 0.21
C TRP A 73 -1.51 0.60 0.06
N ILE A 74 -0.63 0.08 0.90
CA ILE A 74 0.83 0.08 0.65
C ILE A 74 1.26 -1.37 0.48
N ASP A 75 1.89 -1.67 -0.65
CA ASP A 75 2.22 -3.03 -1.08
C ASP A 75 3.67 -3.09 -1.63
N ASP A 76 4.53 -3.88 -1.02
CA ASP A 76 5.89 -4.14 -1.50
C ASP A 76 5.96 -5.23 -2.58
N VAL A 77 4.79 -5.77 -2.98
CA VAL A 77 4.65 -6.86 -3.95
C VAL A 77 5.33 -8.15 -3.47
N GLY A 78 5.50 -8.32 -2.15
CA GLY A 78 6.01 -9.52 -1.49
C GLY A 78 7.49 -9.80 -1.77
N LYS A 79 8.31 -8.76 -1.98
CA LYS A 79 9.70 -8.93 -2.43
C LYS A 79 10.76 -8.62 -1.39
N LEU A 80 10.56 -7.62 -0.52
CA LEU A 80 11.61 -7.12 0.38
C LEU A 80 11.15 -7.10 1.84
N LEU A 81 10.03 -6.45 2.10
CA LEU A 81 9.40 -6.36 3.41
C LEU A 81 8.00 -6.86 3.19
N PRO A 82 7.62 -8.10 3.52
CA PRO A 82 6.35 -8.70 3.10
C PRO A 82 5.18 -7.88 3.66
N LEU A 83 4.81 -6.80 2.97
CA LEU A 83 3.98 -5.70 3.43
C LEU A 83 2.92 -5.49 2.37
N LYS A 84 1.70 -5.86 2.73
CA LYS A 84 0.48 -5.51 2.02
C LYS A 84 -0.57 -5.25 3.07
N SER A 85 -0.72 -3.99 3.44
CA SER A 85 -1.67 -3.59 4.46
C SER A 85 -2.41 -2.32 4.05
N LYS A 86 -3.57 -2.12 4.65
CA LYS A 86 -4.42 -0.97 4.39
C LYS A 86 -4.13 0.08 5.45
N PHE A 87 -4.01 1.32 5.02
CA PHE A 87 -3.73 2.45 5.90
C PHE A 87 -4.84 3.47 5.77
N MET A 88 -5.27 3.99 6.92
CA MET A 88 -6.00 5.25 6.98
C MET A 88 -4.99 6.33 7.37
N LEU A 89 -4.80 7.32 6.51
CA LEU A 89 -3.82 8.38 6.70
C LEU A 89 -4.46 9.66 7.26
N SER A 90 -3.64 10.44 7.94
CA SER A 90 -3.92 11.81 8.36
C SER A 90 -2.85 12.73 7.79
N GLY A 91 -3.24 13.93 7.34
CA GLY A 91 -2.34 14.91 6.75
C GLY A 91 -2.52 15.04 5.25
N THR A 92 -1.43 15.39 4.56
CA THR A 92 -1.39 15.58 3.10
C THR A 92 -0.17 14.87 2.53
N PRO A 93 -0.03 14.67 1.21
CA PRO A 93 1.14 14.03 0.61
C PRO A 93 2.48 14.66 1.05
N ALA A 94 2.52 15.97 1.33
CA ALA A 94 3.73 16.65 1.77
C ALA A 94 4.16 16.31 3.22
N SER A 95 3.24 15.79 4.04
CA SER A 95 3.47 15.33 5.41
C SER A 95 2.25 14.54 5.90
N PHE A 96 2.37 13.23 5.98
CA PHE A 96 1.30 12.34 6.45
C PHE A 96 1.79 11.28 7.43
N ALA A 97 0.86 10.69 8.16
CA ALA A 97 1.08 9.54 9.03
C ALA A 97 -0.20 8.69 9.06
N SER A 98 -0.14 7.47 9.60
CA SER A 98 -1.36 6.72 9.90
C SER A 98 -2.16 7.43 10.99
N SER A 99 -3.48 7.54 10.78
CA SER A 99 -4.40 8.14 11.74
C SER A 99 -4.47 7.39 13.06
N ASN A 100 -3.96 6.16 13.09
CA ASN A 100 -3.84 5.32 14.26
C ASN A 100 -2.47 4.62 14.28
N GLN A 101 -1.94 4.36 15.48
CA GLN A 101 -0.69 3.63 15.69
C GLN A 101 -0.83 2.53 16.76
N ASP A 102 -2.01 2.35 17.37
CA ASP A 102 -2.29 1.25 18.28
C ASP A 102 -2.47 -0.04 17.47
N PHE A 103 -1.62 -1.03 17.76
CA PHE A 103 -1.65 -2.35 17.15
C PHE A 103 -3.08 -2.90 16.97
N ASN A 104 -3.94 -2.79 17.98
CA ASN A 104 -5.28 -3.39 17.96
C ASN A 104 -6.23 -2.74 16.95
N GLN A 105 -5.93 -1.50 16.54
CA GLN A 105 -6.74 -0.70 15.62
C GLN A 105 -6.16 -0.69 14.19
N LEU A 106 -5.00 -1.31 13.98
CA LEU A 106 -4.37 -1.48 12.66
C LEU A 106 -4.95 -2.68 11.91
N THR A 107 -4.90 -2.64 10.59
CA THR A 107 -5.30 -3.77 9.75
C THR A 107 -4.20 -4.82 9.66
N ASP A 108 -4.59 -6.08 9.47
CA ASP A 108 -3.63 -7.16 9.25
C ASP A 108 -2.85 -6.99 7.94
N ASN A 109 -1.61 -7.46 7.95
CA ASN A 109 -0.74 -7.51 6.79
C ASN A 109 -0.95 -8.82 6.04
N LEU A 110 -1.56 -8.72 4.86
CA LEU A 110 -2.07 -9.87 4.10
C LEU A 110 -0.99 -10.88 3.70
N HIS A 111 0.26 -10.45 3.55
CA HIS A 111 1.37 -11.36 3.24
C HIS A 111 1.80 -12.24 4.43
N THR A 112 1.43 -11.86 5.65
CA THR A 112 1.93 -12.50 6.89
C THR A 112 0.88 -13.38 7.59
N ILE A 113 -0.40 -13.17 7.26
CA ILE A 113 -1.53 -13.94 7.79
C ILE A 113 -1.99 -15.06 6.85
N VAL A 114 -1.14 -15.46 5.91
CA VAL A 114 -1.41 -16.59 5.02
C VAL A 114 -1.31 -17.89 5.81
N ALA A 115 -2.26 -18.78 5.57
CA ALA A 115 -2.27 -20.12 6.14
C ALA A 115 -0.93 -20.82 5.90
N PRO A 116 -0.37 -21.53 6.90
CA PRO A 116 0.88 -22.25 6.70
C PRO A 116 0.70 -23.30 5.58
N PRO A 117 1.66 -23.42 4.65
CA PRO A 117 1.61 -24.45 3.63
C PRO A 117 1.77 -25.83 4.29
N PHE A 118 0.89 -26.75 3.95
CA PHE A 118 1.07 -28.16 4.29
C PHE A 118 2.06 -28.78 3.31
N ASP A 119 3.23 -29.17 3.80
CA ASP A 119 4.22 -29.89 3.00
C ASP A 119 4.69 -31.15 3.73
N LYS A 120 4.26 -32.32 3.23
CA LYS A 120 4.67 -33.63 3.72
C LYS A 120 6.14 -33.94 3.42
N SER A 121 6.71 -33.35 2.37
CA SER A 121 8.09 -33.61 1.94
C SER A 121 9.10 -32.83 2.79
N GLU A 122 8.69 -31.67 3.31
CA GLU A 122 9.55 -30.78 4.11
C GLU A 122 9.28 -30.84 5.62
N ASN A 123 8.43 -31.77 6.08
CA ASN A 123 8.04 -31.92 7.49
C ASN A 123 7.47 -30.60 8.08
N LYS A 124 6.74 -29.83 7.26
CA LYS A 124 6.10 -28.57 7.66
C LYS A 124 4.72 -28.82 8.28
N VAL A 125 4.17 -27.78 8.90
CA VAL A 125 2.94 -27.77 9.72
C VAL A 125 1.87 -28.70 9.14
N PRO A 126 1.44 -29.76 9.87
CA PRO A 126 0.44 -30.69 9.37
C PRO A 126 -0.90 -30.00 9.16
N ALA A 127 -1.71 -30.51 8.22
CA ALA A 127 -3.09 -30.08 8.07
C ALA A 127 -3.86 -30.35 9.38
N PRO A 128 -4.86 -29.52 9.71
CA PRO A 128 -5.69 -29.77 10.89
C PRO A 128 -6.43 -31.09 10.72
N THR A 129 -6.68 -31.77 11.85
CA THR A 129 -7.34 -33.08 11.87
C THR A 129 -8.82 -32.99 12.20
N LYS A 130 -9.25 -31.84 12.73
CA LYS A 130 -10.63 -31.57 13.15
C LYS A 130 -10.95 -30.09 13.16
N GLU A 131 -12.23 -29.78 13.16
CA GLU A 131 -12.72 -28.42 13.33
C GLU A 131 -12.38 -27.89 14.72
N GLY A 132 -11.96 -26.62 14.78
CA GLY A 132 -11.62 -25.94 16.03
C GLY A 132 -10.26 -26.30 16.63
N GLU A 133 -9.48 -27.17 15.98
CA GLU A 133 -8.04 -27.28 16.27
C GLU A 133 -7.39 -25.91 16.06
N THR A 134 -6.42 -25.52 16.88
CA THR A 134 -5.73 -24.24 16.75
C THR A 134 -4.22 -24.42 16.72
N ILE A 135 -3.55 -23.55 15.97
CA ILE A 135 -2.10 -23.43 15.97
C ILE A 135 -1.72 -21.96 15.99
N SER A 136 -0.77 -21.58 16.84
CA SER A 136 -0.22 -20.24 16.89
C SER A 136 1.25 -20.26 16.48
N LEU A 137 1.60 -19.45 15.50
CA LEU A 137 2.93 -19.40 14.91
C LEU A 137 3.52 -17.99 15.08
N ASP A 138 4.79 -17.92 15.46
CA ASP A 138 5.53 -16.67 15.43
C ASP A 138 5.60 -16.15 13.98
N ARG A 139 5.22 -14.89 13.80
CA ARG A 139 5.16 -14.22 12.50
C ARG A 139 5.73 -12.80 12.62
N PRO A 140 6.63 -12.40 11.73
CA PRO A 140 7.06 -11.01 11.63
C PRO A 140 5.98 -10.17 10.95
N TYR A 141 5.95 -8.88 11.29
CA TYR A 141 5.26 -7.83 10.52
C TYR A 141 3.76 -8.05 10.30
N LEU A 142 3.07 -8.62 11.29
CA LEU A 142 1.64 -8.91 11.31
C LEU A 142 0.76 -7.70 11.03
N ARG A 143 1.18 -6.52 11.49
CA ARG A 143 0.53 -5.23 11.24
C ARG A 143 1.59 -4.16 11.00
N ALA A 144 1.18 -3.04 10.43
CA ALA A 144 2.10 -1.95 10.13
C ALA A 144 1.43 -0.59 10.34
N THR A 145 2.22 0.41 10.69
CA THR A 145 1.81 1.82 10.74
C THR A 145 2.84 2.70 10.03
N VAL A 146 2.37 3.78 9.39
CA VAL A 146 3.23 4.85 8.89
C VAL A 146 3.40 5.87 10.02
N ILE A 147 4.63 6.01 10.52
CA ILE A 147 4.99 7.02 11.53
C ILE A 147 5.11 8.39 10.87
N GLU A 148 5.74 8.42 9.69
CA GLU A 148 6.00 9.63 8.93
C GLU A 148 6.06 9.28 7.45
N GLY A 149 5.38 10.07 6.63
CA GLY A 149 5.31 9.90 5.20
C GLY A 149 5.40 11.24 4.50
N LYS A 150 6.11 11.25 3.37
CA LYS A 150 6.29 12.44 2.56
C LYS A 150 6.50 12.06 1.11
N ILE A 151 5.68 12.65 0.25
CA ILE A 151 5.78 12.62 -1.20
C ILE A 151 6.02 14.06 -1.64
N ILE A 152 7.13 14.30 -2.35
CA ILE A 152 7.47 15.65 -2.85
C ILE A 152 7.51 15.58 -4.37
N PRO A 153 6.62 16.30 -5.06
CA PRO A 153 6.55 16.24 -6.52
C PRO A 153 7.82 16.78 -7.18
N LYS A 154 8.33 16.05 -8.19
CA LYS A 154 9.34 16.51 -9.15
C LYS A 154 10.66 17.05 -8.56
N VAL A 155 11.12 16.52 -7.43
CA VAL A 155 12.38 16.96 -6.78
C VAL A 155 13.57 16.03 -6.98
N VAL A 156 13.34 14.80 -7.47
CA VAL A 156 14.42 13.81 -7.67
C VAL A 156 14.85 13.80 -9.13
N LYS A 157 16.16 13.60 -9.34
CA LYS A 157 16.73 13.20 -10.63
C LYS A 157 17.04 11.72 -10.61
N THR A 158 16.46 10.97 -11.54
CA THR A 158 16.69 9.54 -11.70
C THR A 158 18.05 9.25 -12.34
N LYS A 159 18.44 7.98 -12.43
CA LYS A 159 19.68 7.53 -13.07
C LYS A 159 19.80 8.01 -14.53
N GLY A 160 18.69 8.03 -15.27
CA GLY A 160 18.61 8.55 -16.64
C GLY A 160 18.51 10.08 -16.74
N GLY A 161 18.43 10.80 -15.62
CA GLY A 161 18.31 12.27 -15.59
C GLY A 161 16.87 12.80 -15.64
N ASN A 162 15.87 11.90 -15.66
CA ASN A 162 14.47 12.26 -15.64
C ASN A 162 14.08 12.85 -14.28
N THR A 163 13.11 13.78 -14.30
CA THR A 163 12.55 14.35 -13.06
C THR A 163 11.45 13.43 -12.54
N ALA A 164 11.51 13.07 -11.26
CA ALA A 164 10.54 12.21 -10.59
C ALA A 164 10.17 12.74 -9.19
N ASP A 165 9.08 12.22 -8.64
CA ASP A 165 8.63 12.54 -7.30
C ASP A 165 9.47 11.77 -6.28
N SER A 166 9.79 12.37 -5.13
CA SER A 166 10.44 11.63 -4.04
C SER A 166 9.40 10.92 -3.18
N LEU A 167 9.75 9.73 -2.70
CA LEU A 167 9.03 9.04 -1.63
C LEU A 167 9.93 8.94 -0.39
N TYR A 168 9.35 9.25 0.76
CA TYR A 168 9.86 8.92 2.09
C TYR A 168 8.73 8.32 2.91
N LEU A 169 8.93 7.14 3.48
CA LEU A 169 8.02 6.49 4.41
C LEU A 169 8.83 5.90 5.56
N LYS A 170 8.61 6.38 6.77
CA LYS A 170 9.03 5.71 8.00
C LYS A 170 7.89 4.83 8.48
N VAL A 171 8.09 3.52 8.39
CA VAL A 171 7.09 2.51 8.76
C VAL A 171 7.57 1.76 10.00
N LYS A 172 6.64 1.50 10.93
CA LYS A 172 6.85 0.57 12.02
C LYS A 172 6.06 -0.70 11.74
N LEU A 173 6.74 -1.83 11.81
CA LEU A 173 6.21 -3.16 11.55
C LEU A 173 6.10 -3.90 12.89
N PHE A 174 4.90 -4.39 13.19
CA PHE A 174 4.59 -5.05 14.45
C PHE A 174 4.58 -6.56 14.27
N SER A 175 5.27 -7.26 15.15
CA SER A 175 5.40 -8.72 15.08
C SER A 175 4.73 -9.40 16.28
N GLY A 176 4.60 -10.72 16.22
CA GLY A 176 4.01 -11.50 17.31
C GLY A 176 3.61 -12.89 16.84
N LYS A 177 2.38 -13.31 17.16
CA LYS A 177 1.85 -14.62 16.74
C LYS A 177 0.61 -14.46 15.88
N ALA A 178 0.54 -15.23 14.80
CA ALA A 178 -0.72 -15.47 14.09
C ALA A 178 -1.30 -16.81 14.55
N THR A 179 -2.57 -16.79 14.94
CA THR A 179 -3.34 -17.97 15.28
C THR A 179 -4.21 -18.37 14.11
N PHE A 180 -4.20 -19.65 13.79
CA PHE A 180 -5.02 -20.27 12.77
C PHE A 180 -5.91 -21.33 13.41
N LYS A 181 -7.12 -21.47 12.88
CA LYS A 181 -8.09 -22.46 13.31
C LYS A 181 -8.40 -23.43 12.18
N GLY A 182 -8.50 -24.71 12.53
CA GLY A 182 -8.94 -25.76 11.63
C GLY A 182 -10.40 -25.58 11.28
N VAL A 183 -10.70 -25.42 10.00
CA VAL A 183 -12.06 -25.34 9.45
C VAL A 183 -12.25 -26.48 8.46
N GLN A 184 -13.43 -27.09 8.46
CA GLN A 184 -13.75 -28.15 7.51
C GLN A 184 -13.91 -27.55 6.11
N LYS A 185 -13.22 -28.12 5.14
CA LYS A 185 -13.37 -27.74 3.73
C LYS A 185 -14.75 -28.07 3.21
N ALA A 186 -15.18 -27.40 2.15
CA ALA A 186 -16.37 -27.79 1.43
C ALA A 186 -16.22 -29.24 0.91
N LYS A 187 -17.28 -30.05 1.01
CA LYS A 187 -17.25 -31.46 0.60
C LYS A 187 -16.81 -31.66 -0.86
N THR A 188 -17.09 -30.70 -1.72
CA THR A 188 -16.67 -30.68 -3.13
C THR A 188 -15.16 -30.57 -3.33
N GLU A 189 -14.41 -30.18 -2.29
CA GLU A 189 -12.96 -30.00 -2.34
C GLU A 189 -12.20 -31.19 -1.72
N TRP A 190 -12.91 -32.13 -1.10
CA TRP A 190 -12.28 -33.31 -0.50
C TRP A 190 -11.78 -34.24 -1.60
N LYS A 191 -10.56 -34.77 -1.44
CA LYS A 191 -10.00 -35.74 -2.39
C LYS A 191 -10.70 -37.08 -2.27
N ASP A 192 -11.04 -37.47 -1.05
CA ASP A 192 -11.92 -38.61 -0.77
C ASP A 192 -13.28 -38.09 -0.28
N PRO A 193 -14.38 -38.36 -1.01
CA PRO A 193 -15.70 -37.87 -0.64
C PRO A 193 -16.23 -38.44 0.69
N ASN A 194 -15.58 -39.44 1.27
CA ASN A 194 -15.96 -40.09 2.52
C ASN A 194 -15.08 -39.66 3.71
N VAL A 195 -13.98 -38.94 3.48
CA VAL A 195 -13.06 -38.49 4.52
C VAL A 195 -13.08 -36.97 4.56
N ALA A 196 -13.52 -36.40 5.68
CA ALA A 196 -13.53 -34.96 5.87
C ALA A 196 -12.09 -34.41 5.83
N GLU A 197 -11.88 -33.37 5.02
CA GLU A 197 -10.63 -32.62 4.99
C GLU A 197 -10.81 -31.25 5.66
N TYR A 198 -9.73 -30.78 6.28
CA TYR A 198 -9.70 -29.50 7.00
C TYR A 198 -8.55 -28.64 6.49
N GLU A 199 -8.66 -27.33 6.70
CA GLU A 199 -7.61 -26.36 6.42
C GLU A 199 -7.45 -25.35 7.56
N TRP A 200 -6.25 -24.79 7.62
CA TRP A 200 -5.94 -23.69 8.52
C TRP A 200 -6.50 -22.39 7.96
N VAL A 201 -7.40 -21.76 8.70
CA VAL A 201 -7.92 -20.42 8.40
C VAL A 201 -7.41 -19.45 9.44
N PHE A 202 -6.96 -18.27 9.02
CA PHE A 202 -6.51 -17.21 9.92
C PHE A 202 -7.64 -16.83 10.89
N GLU A 203 -7.33 -16.76 12.19
CA GLU A 203 -8.30 -16.42 13.23
C GLU A 203 -7.98 -15.08 13.89
N ASN A 204 -6.75 -14.90 14.38
CA ASN A 204 -6.34 -13.66 15.04
C ASN A 204 -4.81 -13.50 15.07
N VAL A 205 -4.38 -12.32 15.53
CA VAL A 205 -3.00 -12.02 15.87
C VAL A 205 -2.85 -11.62 17.33
N SER A 206 -1.70 -11.92 17.92
CA SER A 206 -1.24 -11.34 19.18
C SER A 206 0.08 -10.60 18.97
N TYR A 207 0.29 -9.56 19.75
CA TYR A 207 1.38 -8.61 19.62
C TYR A 207 2.54 -8.93 20.56
N ASP A 208 3.77 -8.87 20.06
CA ASP A 208 5.02 -8.95 20.82
C ASP A 208 5.91 -7.74 20.51
N ALA A 209 5.88 -6.75 21.41
CA ALA A 209 6.61 -5.49 21.26
C ALA A 209 8.14 -5.64 21.18
N SER A 210 8.70 -6.78 21.62
CA SER A 210 10.15 -7.02 21.57
C SER A 210 10.66 -7.32 20.17
N LYS A 211 9.75 -7.61 19.22
CA LYS A 211 10.03 -8.01 17.84
C LYS A 211 9.64 -6.93 16.82
N ASP A 212 9.37 -5.72 17.28
CA ASP A 212 9.05 -4.60 16.41
C ASP A 212 10.29 -4.10 15.69
N GLU A 213 10.10 -3.71 14.43
CA GLU A 213 11.15 -3.14 13.61
C GLU A 213 10.64 -1.89 12.90
N THR A 214 11.49 -0.87 12.81
CA THR A 214 11.19 0.35 12.05
C THR A 214 12.11 0.43 10.85
N TYR A 215 11.53 0.74 9.70
CA TYR A 215 12.25 0.94 8.45
C TYR A 215 11.90 2.28 7.83
N VAL A 216 12.88 2.87 7.15
CA VAL A 216 12.67 3.97 6.23
C VAL A 216 12.73 3.43 4.82
N ILE A 217 11.61 3.49 4.14
CA ILE A 217 11.47 3.23 2.71
C ILE A 217 11.63 4.59 2.02
N SER A 218 12.70 4.75 1.24
CA SER A 218 12.97 5.98 0.49
C SER A 218 13.08 5.64 -0.98
N GLY A 219 12.55 6.48 -1.85
CA GLY A 219 12.50 6.16 -3.27
C GLY A 219 12.13 7.32 -4.17
N HIS A 220 11.86 6.99 -5.43
CA HIS A 220 11.31 7.91 -6.40
C HIS A 220 10.22 7.25 -7.25
N SER A 221 9.33 8.05 -7.82
CA SER A 221 8.29 7.51 -8.71
C SER A 221 8.91 6.80 -9.93
N TYR A 222 8.31 5.68 -10.30
CA TYR A 222 8.69 4.90 -11.48
C TYR A 222 8.32 5.69 -12.73
N THR A 223 9.31 5.95 -13.58
CA THR A 223 9.16 6.84 -14.74
C THR A 223 8.70 6.12 -16.01
N GLY A 224 8.92 4.80 -16.10
CA GLY A 224 8.64 4.01 -17.31
C GLY A 224 9.72 4.08 -18.38
N PHE A 225 10.73 4.95 -18.22
CA PHE A 225 11.83 5.06 -19.16
C PHE A 225 12.87 3.96 -18.97
N ALA A 226 13.42 3.46 -20.07
CA ALA A 226 14.35 2.32 -20.05
C ALA A 226 15.66 2.65 -19.35
N GLU A 227 16.13 3.90 -19.46
CA GLU A 227 17.34 4.40 -18.81
C GLU A 227 17.25 4.49 -17.27
N ASP A 228 16.03 4.44 -16.73
CA ASP A 228 15.75 4.47 -15.29
C ASP A 228 15.53 3.07 -14.69
N GLN A 229 15.66 2.02 -15.50
CA GLN A 229 15.61 0.64 -15.02
C GLN A 229 16.92 0.27 -14.31
N TYR A 230 16.77 -0.53 -13.24
CA TYR A 230 17.84 -1.01 -12.38
C TYR A 230 18.09 -2.50 -12.61
#